data_AF-R0KQJ8-F1
#
_entry.id   AF-R0KQJ8-F1
#
_cell.length_a   1.000
_cell.length_b   1.000
_cell.length_c   1.000
_cell.angle_alpha   90.00
_cell.angle_beta   90.00
_cell.angle_gamma   90.00
#
_symmetry.space_group_name_H-M   'P 1'
#
loop_
_entity.id
_entity.type
_entity.pdbx_description
1 polymer ?
#
loop_
_entity_poly.entity_id
_entity_poly.type
_entity_poly.pdbx_seq_one_letter_code
_entity_poly.pdbx_strand_id
1 'polypeptide(L)'
;MAILEASMCGLHVVSTNVGGIHEVLPDKLITFAKPTSEDLALKVVKEVNNFNRKVDSEMYLFLRDKYDWTRMAEKTERLYYEIETKEMTFIERLRLYDHIFARFLIILEYVWLYSLSK
;
A
#
# COMPACT_ATOMS: atom_id res chain seq x y z
N MET A 1 -8.29 4.85 -7.70
CA MET A 1 -9.04 6.07 -7.31
C MET A 1 -10.52 5.84 -7.10
N ALA A 2 -11.25 5.25 -8.08
CA ALA A 2 -12.72 5.20 -8.07
C ALA A 2 -13.39 4.75 -6.76
N ILE A 3 -12.88 3.70 -6.09
CA ILE A 3 -13.49 3.21 -4.84
C ILE A 3 -13.35 4.19 -3.68
N LEU A 4 -12.23 4.92 -3.60
CA LEU A 4 -12.00 5.91 -2.56
C LEU A 4 -12.90 7.12 -2.80
N GLU A 5 -13.01 7.58 -4.04
CA GLU A 5 -13.91 8.68 -4.41
C GLU A 5 -15.37 8.35 -4.11
N ALA A 6 -15.82 7.13 -4.44
CA ALA A 6 -17.16 6.65 -4.10
C ALA A 6 -17.39 6.69 -2.58
N SER A 7 -16.45 6.17 -1.79
CA SER A 7 -16.55 6.18 -0.33
C SER A 7 -16.48 7.59 0.28
N MET A 8 -15.70 8.51 -0.29
CA MET A 8 -15.68 9.91 0.13
C MET A 8 -17.01 10.64 -0.13
N CYS A 9 -17.76 10.20 -1.16
CA CYS A 9 -19.13 10.63 -1.42
C CYS A 9 -20.18 9.92 -0.54
N GLY A 10 -19.76 9.10 0.42
CA GLY A 10 -20.64 8.37 1.33
C GLY A 10 -21.29 7.12 0.72
N LEU A 11 -20.73 6.58 -0.37
CA LEU A 11 -21.22 5.34 -0.98
C LEU A 11 -20.51 4.12 -0.40
N HIS A 12 -21.26 3.04 -0.22
CA HIS A 12 -20.72 1.72 0.08
C HIS A 12 -20.21 1.05 -1.20
N VAL A 13 -19.01 0.46 -1.15
CA VAL A 13 -18.38 -0.15 -2.32
C VAL A 13 -18.61 -1.66 -2.32
N VAL A 14 -19.02 -2.21 -3.45
CA VAL A 14 -18.99 -3.67 -3.69
C VAL A 14 -17.95 -3.92 -4.77
N SER A 15 -16.97 -4.79 -4.48
CA SER A 15 -15.87 -5.10 -5.39
C SER A 15 -15.46 -6.56 -5.25
N THR A 16 -14.75 -7.08 -6.24
CA THR A 16 -14.03 -8.35 -6.10
C THR A 16 -12.81 -8.18 -5.18
N ASN A 17 -12.39 -9.24 -4.50
CA ASN A 17 -11.16 -9.24 -3.69
C ASN A 17 -9.97 -9.70 -4.54
N VAL A 18 -9.47 -8.81 -5.40
CA VAL A 18 -8.31 -9.07 -6.26
C VAL A 18 -7.34 -7.88 -6.20
N GLY A 19 -6.04 -8.16 -6.24
CA GLY A 19 -5.00 -7.14 -6.11
C GLY A 19 -4.94 -6.48 -4.73
N GLY A 20 -4.54 -5.20 -4.69
CA GLY A 20 -4.37 -4.43 -3.45
C GLY A 20 -5.65 -3.78 -2.91
N ILE A 21 -6.83 -4.11 -3.43
CA ILE A 21 -8.10 -3.45 -3.06
C ILE A 21 -8.42 -3.55 -1.55
N HIS A 22 -7.98 -4.63 -0.90
CA HIS A 22 -8.16 -4.89 0.52
C HIS A 22 -7.33 -3.97 1.43
N GLU A 23 -6.35 -3.25 0.88
CA GLU A 23 -5.51 -2.29 1.62
C GLU A 23 -6.13 -0.87 1.59
N VAL A 24 -7.07 -0.62 0.68
CA VAL A 24 -7.53 0.74 0.33
C VAL A 24 -8.73 1.20 1.16
N LEU A 25 -9.67 0.33 1.53
CA LEU A 25 -10.85 0.74 2.30
C LEU A 25 -10.98 -0.12 3.55
N PRO A 26 -11.47 0.44 4.67
CA PRO A 26 -11.81 -0.35 5.84
C PRO A 26 -13.00 -1.27 5.52
N ASP A 27 -13.07 -2.44 6.16
CA ASP A 27 -14.11 -3.46 5.94
C ASP A 27 -15.54 -2.94 6.09
N LYS A 28 -15.74 -1.83 6.82
CA LYS A 28 -17.04 -1.19 6.99
C LYS A 28 -17.57 -0.49 5.74
N LEU A 29 -16.70 -0.15 4.78
CA LEU A 29 -17.05 0.60 3.56
C LEU A 29 -17.00 -0.23 2.29
N ILE A 30 -16.54 -1.48 2.39
CA ILE A 30 -16.37 -2.36 1.25
C ILE A 30 -16.92 -3.74 1.56
N THR A 31 -17.63 -4.31 0.59
CA THR A 31 -18.04 -5.71 0.63
C THR A 31 -17.41 -6.45 -0.53
N PHE A 32 -16.70 -7.53 -0.20
CA PHE A 32 -16.06 -8.36 -1.21
C PHE A 32 -17.02 -9.42 -1.78
N ALA A 33 -17.02 -9.51 -3.10
CA ALA A 33 -17.68 -10.55 -3.89
C ALA A 33 -16.65 -11.46 -4.56
N LYS A 34 -17.06 -12.67 -4.92
CA LYS A 34 -16.35 -13.51 -5.88
C LYS A 34 -16.34 -12.82 -7.26
N PRO A 35 -15.35 -13.11 -8.11
CA PRO A 35 -15.28 -12.57 -9.47
C PRO A 35 -16.28 -13.26 -10.42
N THR A 36 -17.55 -13.34 -10.02
CA THR A 36 -18.66 -13.85 -10.83
C THR A 36 -19.81 -12.86 -10.83
N SER A 37 -20.55 -12.77 -11.94
CA SER A 37 -21.70 -11.88 -12.09
C SER A 37 -22.76 -12.11 -11.03
N GLU A 38 -23.00 -13.37 -10.68
CA GLU A 38 -24.05 -13.78 -9.75
C GLU A 38 -23.75 -13.30 -8.33
N ASP A 39 -22.50 -13.47 -7.86
CA ASP A 39 -22.13 -13.06 -6.50
C ASP A 39 -22.03 -11.53 -6.40
N LEU A 40 -21.51 -10.85 -7.43
CA LEU A 40 -21.54 -9.38 -7.49
C LEU A 40 -22.97 -8.83 -7.39
N ALA A 41 -23.89 -9.34 -8.21
CA ALA A 41 -25.29 -8.92 -8.17
C ALA A 41 -25.94 -9.19 -6.80
N LEU A 42 -25.69 -10.38 -6.23
CA LEU A 42 -26.19 -10.75 -4.92
C LEU A 42 -25.70 -9.80 -3.82
N LYS A 43 -24.40 -9.48 -3.80
CA LYS A 43 -23.81 -8.56 -2.82
C LYS A 43 -24.33 -7.15 -2.98
N VAL A 44 -24.45 -6.64 -4.21
CA VAL A 44 -25.03 -5.32 -4.46
C VAL A 44 -26.47 -5.24 -3.94
N VAL A 45 -27.32 -6.20 -4.28
CA VAL A 45 -28.72 -6.23 -3.81
C VAL A 45 -28.78 -6.31 -2.28
N LYS A 46 -27.93 -7.14 -1.67
CA LYS A 46 -27.84 -7.25 -0.20
C LYS A 46 -27.49 -5.91 0.44
N GLU A 47 -26.47 -5.22 -0.05
CA GLU A 47 -26.04 -3.95 0.54
C GLU A 47 -27.06 -2.84 0.30
N VAL A 48 -27.73 -2.80 -0.86
CA VAL A 48 -28.84 -1.88 -1.12
C VAL A 48 -29.99 -2.09 -0.13
N ASN A 49 -30.36 -3.34 0.16
CA ASN A 49 -31.44 -3.65 1.11
C ASN A 49 -31.07 -3.33 2.56
N ASN A 50 -29.78 -3.40 2.90
CA ASN A 50 -29.27 -3.06 4.24
C ASN A 50 -28.87 -1.58 4.37
N PHE A 51 -29.00 -0.80 3.30
CA PHE A 51 -28.46 0.55 3.25
C PHE A 51 -29.22 1.48 4.21
N ASN A 52 -28.57 1.82 5.32
CA ASN A 52 -29.06 2.84 6.24
C ASN A 52 -28.35 4.16 5.95
N ARG A 53 -29.12 5.19 5.58
CA ARG A 53 -28.65 6.47 5.00
C ARG A 53 -27.90 7.39 5.98
N LYS A 54 -27.27 6.87 7.03
CA LYS A 54 -26.42 7.69 7.90
C LYS A 54 -25.03 7.79 7.29
N VAL A 55 -24.75 8.95 6.72
CA VAL A 55 -23.39 9.37 6.38
C VAL A 55 -22.60 9.41 7.69
N ASP A 56 -21.67 8.48 7.83
CA ASP A 56 -20.77 8.41 8.97
C ASP A 56 -19.71 9.51 8.82
N SER A 57 -19.91 10.61 9.54
CA SER A 57 -18.99 11.75 9.53
C SER A 57 -17.61 11.38 10.07
N GLU A 58 -17.53 10.42 11.00
CA GLU A 58 -16.26 9.95 11.54
C GLU A 58 -15.48 9.19 10.46
N MET A 59 -16.20 8.38 9.67
CA MET A 59 -15.60 7.65 8.56
C MET A 59 -15.08 8.57 7.45
N TYR A 60 -15.81 9.63 7.11
CA TYR A 60 -15.33 10.64 6.17
C TYR A 60 -14.05 11.31 6.69
N LEU A 61 -14.03 11.73 7.97
CA LEU A 61 -12.86 12.36 8.58
C LEU A 61 -11.65 11.41 8.59
N PHE A 62 -11.89 10.13 8.88
CA PHE A 62 -10.87 9.08 8.82
C PHE A 62 -10.28 8.93 7.41
N LEU A 63 -11.12 8.79 6.38
CA LEU A 63 -10.66 8.65 5.00
C LEU A 63 -9.89 9.89 4.53
N ARG A 64 -10.39 11.09 4.87
CA ARG A 64 -9.72 12.35 4.55
C ARG A 64 -8.32 12.41 5.15
N ASP A 65 -8.16 12.09 6.43
CA ASP A 65 -6.84 12.11 7.09
C ASP A 65 -5.89 11.03 6.53
N LYS A 66 -6.44 9.84 6.26
CA LYS A 66 -5.66 8.69 5.82
C LYS A 66 -5.19 8.80 4.37
N TYR A 67 -5.99 9.40 3.49
CA TYR A 67 -5.70 9.46 2.04
C TYR A 67 -5.41 10.89 1.55
N ASP A 68 -4.92 11.75 2.43
CA ASP A 68 -4.42 13.09 2.06
C ASP A 68 -3.12 12.99 1.25
N TRP A 69 -3.19 13.35 -0.03
CA TRP A 69 -2.05 13.32 -0.94
C TRP A 69 -0.92 14.28 -0.56
N THR A 70 -1.23 15.45 0.01
CA THR A 70 -0.20 16.41 0.45
C THR A 70 0.63 15.78 1.56
N ARG A 71 -0.04 15.18 2.56
CA ARG A 71 0.63 14.49 3.65
C ARG A 71 1.41 13.26 3.17
N MET A 72 0.87 12.51 2.22
CA MET A 72 1.58 11.35 1.65
C MET A 72 2.82 11.78 0.89
N ALA A 73 2.75 12.84 0.08
CA ALA A 73 3.89 13.39 -0.62
C ALA A 73 5.00 13.85 0.35
N GLU A 74 4.65 14.61 1.39
CA GLU A 74 5.61 15.06 2.42
C GLU A 74 6.31 13.89 3.13
N LYS A 75 5.55 12.85 3.49
CA LYS A 75 6.11 11.64 4.13
C LYS A 75 7.05 10.89 3.18
N THR A 76 6.65 10.74 1.93
CA THR A 76 7.46 10.09 0.90
C THR A 76 8.73 10.87 0.62
N GLU A 77 8.65 12.20 0.50
CA GLU A 77 9.80 13.08 0.31
C GLU A 77 10.79 12.96 1.49
N ARG A 78 10.29 13.02 2.73
CA ARG A 78 11.12 12.83 3.92
C ARG A 78 11.87 11.49 3.90
N LEU A 79 11.18 10.41 3.52
CA LEU A 79 11.81 9.10 3.40
C LEU A 79 12.96 9.09 2.38
N TYR A 80 12.80 9.78 1.24
CA TYR A 80 13.89 9.92 0.26
C TYR A 80 15.10 10.64 0.86
N TYR A 81 14.89 11.75 1.58
CA TYR A 81 15.97 12.44 2.28
C TYR A 81 16.64 11.59 3.37
N GLU A 82 15.87 10.78 4.11
CA GLU A 82 16.40 9.87 5.12
C GLU A 82 17.26 8.76 4.49
N ILE A 83 16.86 8.22 3.33
CA ILE A 83 17.61 7.18 2.62
C ILE A 83 18.97 7.71 2.15
N GLU A 84 19.03 8.92 1.61
CA GLU A 84 20.26 9.52 1.08
C GLU A 84 21.35 9.66 2.15
N THR A 85 20.98 9.73 3.43
CA THR A 85 21.93 9.88 4.55
C THR A 85 22.54 8.56 5.05
N LYS A 86 22.06 7.41 4.59
CA LYS A 86 22.48 6.11 5.12
C LYS A 86 23.57 5.49 4.24
N GLU A 87 24.78 6.04 4.31
CA GLU A 87 25.94 5.34 3.78
C GLU A 87 26.17 4.05 4.57
N MET A 88 26.02 2.93 3.88
CA MET A 88 26.24 1.62 4.46
C MET A 88 27.64 1.15 4.10
N THR A 89 28.48 0.95 5.11
CA THR A 89 29.83 0.43 4.90
C THR A 89 29.77 -1.00 4.35
N PHE A 90 30.84 -1.42 3.69
CA PHE A 90 30.99 -2.80 3.20
C PHE A 90 30.73 -3.84 4.31
N ILE A 91 31.23 -3.59 5.53
CA ILE A 91 31.07 -4.50 6.67
C ILE A 91 29.61 -4.57 7.12
N GLU A 92 28.90 -3.45 7.18
CA GLU A 92 27.49 -3.41 7.52
C GLU A 92 26.65 -4.14 6.48
N ARG A 93 26.95 -3.94 5.19
CA ARG A 93 26.29 -4.66 4.09
C ARG A 93 26.53 -6.16 4.19
N LEU A 94 27.76 -6.59 4.50
CA LEU A 94 28.09 -8.01 4.65
C LEU A 94 27.35 -8.68 5.84
N ARG A 95 27.10 -7.92 6.92
CA ARG A 95 26.37 -8.40 8.10
C ARG A 95 24.87 -8.54 7.89
N LEU A 96 24.26 -7.74 7.01
CA LEU A 96 22.81 -7.80 6.74
C LEU A 96 22.38 -9.05 5.97
N TYR A 97 23.29 -9.70 5.25
CA TYR A 97 22.99 -10.91 4.48
C TYR A 97 23.64 -12.13 5.15
N ASP A 98 22.83 -13.07 5.60
CA ASP A 98 23.34 -14.30 6.24
C ASP A 98 23.73 -15.40 5.25
N HIS A 99 23.23 -15.34 4.02
CA HIS A 99 23.49 -16.36 3.02
C HIS A 99 24.91 -16.27 2.44
N ILE A 100 25.64 -17.39 2.45
CA ILE A 100 27.06 -17.42 2.05
C ILE A 100 27.29 -16.96 0.60
N PHE A 101 26.38 -17.30 -0.31
CA PHE A 101 26.46 -16.84 -1.70
C PHE A 101 26.23 -15.32 -1.81
N ALA A 102 25.32 -14.75 -1.01
CA ALA A 102 25.09 -13.31 -1.03
C ALA A 102 26.33 -12.55 -0.52
N ARG A 103 26.96 -13.06 0.54
CA ARG A 103 28.24 -12.52 1.06
C ARG A 103 29.36 -12.59 0.03
N PHE A 104 29.48 -13.71 -0.69
CA PHE A 104 30.45 -13.88 -1.76
C PHE A 104 30.25 -12.88 -2.91
N LEU A 105 29.01 -12.69 -3.36
CA LEU A 105 28.68 -11.71 -4.41
C LEU A 105 29.01 -10.27 -3.98
N ILE A 106 28.72 -9.89 -2.72
CA ILE A 106 29.06 -8.58 -2.17
C ILE A 106 30.59 -8.36 -2.15
N ILE A 107 31.37 -9.39 -1.80
CA ILE A 107 32.84 -9.33 -1.84
C ILE A 107 33.34 -9.15 -3.28
N LEU A 108 32.80 -9.93 -4.23
CA LEU A 108 33.18 -9.82 -5.64
C LEU A 108 32.88 -8.44 -6.22
N GLU A 109 31.69 -7.90 -5.95
CA GLU A 109 31.30 -6.55 -6.34
C GLU A 109 32.27 -5.50 -5.78
N TYR A 110 32.64 -5.62 -4.50
CA TYR A 110 33.58 -4.70 -3.86
C TYR A 110 34.98 -4.75 -4.51
N VAL A 111 35.51 -5.95 -4.79
CA VAL A 111 36.79 -6.13 -5.47
C VAL A 111 36.74 -5.55 -6.89
N TRP A 112 35.64 -5.77 -7.60
CA TRP A 112 35.41 -5.25 -8.94
C TRP A 112 35.39 -3.72 -8.97
N LEU A 113 34.59 -3.09 -8.09
CA LEU A 113 34.53 -1.63 -7.96
C LEU A 113 35.89 -1.02 -7.59
N TYR A 114 36.63 -1.64 -6.68
CA TYR A 114 37.98 -1.21 -6.32
C TYR A 114 38.94 -1.27 -7.50
N SER A 115 38.86 -2.32 -8.33
CA SER A 115 39.69 -2.48 -9.53
C SER A 115 39.39 -1.46 -10.63
N LEU A 116 38.17 -0.95 -10.71
CA LEU A 116 37.73 0.10 -11.66
C LEU A 116 38.08 1.51 -11.21
N SER A 117 38.33 1.73 -9.92
CA SER A 117 38.73 3.04 -9.38
C SER A 117 40.24 3.34 -9.52
N LYS A 118 41.01 2.40 -10.07
CA LYS A 118 42.42 2.56 -10.43
C LYS A 118 42.57 2.76 -11.93
#